data_AF-L2GYV9-F1
#
_entry.id   AF-L2GYV9-F1
#
_cell.length_a   1.000
_cell.length_b   1.000
_cell.length_c   1.000
_cell.angle_alpha   90.00
_cell.angle_beta   90.00
_cell.angle_gamma   90.00
#
_symmetry.space_group_name_H-M   'P 1'
#
loop_
_entity.id
_entity.type
_entity.pdbx_description
1 polymer ?
#
loop_
_entity_poly.entity_id
_entity_poly.type
_entity_poly.pdbx_seq_one_letter_code
_entity_poly.pdbx_strand_id
1 'polypeptide(L)'
;SFLIACLFAKVTCGDFLLNIRIVQIHRKKKRLELPNCIEDIVLEHVSVPKDTLLVVNGGCRNVAIIFSKGSFDLSKVKQLRKFKLLITGQSSINIEFLDLTNVASLEISYDGNKEYFMFLLLNCINVKEVILYNTVCELHDWIGRDTSTIPEKEMAPWELNELRAMINQESCTSRCRSPHVCFKDFSARCNPIFCWEKRKNIQNLSIIAFQISGKCLEQLRKFVSLKTLSIMAQNIQKDIFYCLPFSLVNCSLMPIQCNAILERDVVESVQTVFGVVSSKRRHLKNLKLHYLFFVKIARSMSLPEEVDVLEIMPSAKHPDCNLLIPKKIKVRKLVIMQVNREIWVKICKTWEIEEYYSQLLNLLSQYIDFCSVKEIKILNQDVEISVDPRDYN
;
A
#
# COMPACT_ATOMS: atom_id res chain seq x y z
N SER A 1 23.70 30.92 -11.67
CA SER A 1 23.80 29.47 -11.38
C SER A 1 22.96 28.72 -12.40
N PHE A 2 23.60 27.90 -13.24
CA PHE A 2 22.88 27.06 -14.21
C PHE A 2 22.26 25.89 -13.44
N LEU A 3 20.94 25.80 -13.41
CA LEU A 3 20.24 24.63 -12.88
C LEU A 3 19.85 23.77 -14.07
N ILE A 4 20.67 22.76 -14.37
CA ILE A 4 20.28 21.67 -15.28
C ILE A 4 19.20 20.89 -14.56
N ALA A 5 17.93 21.17 -14.86
CA ALA A 5 16.84 20.28 -14.51
C ALA A 5 16.83 19.15 -15.55
N CYS A 6 17.43 18.01 -15.23
CA CYS A 6 17.15 16.79 -15.97
C CYS A 6 15.67 16.46 -15.72
N LEU A 7 14.80 16.82 -16.67
CA LEU A 7 13.51 16.16 -16.75
C LEU A 7 13.81 14.70 -17.08
N PHE A 8 13.40 13.77 -16.22
CA PHE A 8 13.24 12.37 -16.60
C PHE A 8 11.74 12.18 -16.74
N ALA A 9 11.20 12.47 -17.92
CA ALA A 9 9.87 12.00 -18.25
C ALA A 9 10.03 10.62 -18.87
N LYS A 10 9.48 9.59 -18.21
CA LYS A 10 9.28 8.27 -18.80
C LYS A 10 8.02 8.38 -19.65
N VAL A 11 8.20 8.38 -20.97
CA VAL A 11 7.14 8.55 -21.96
C VAL A 11 7.03 7.28 -22.78
N THR A 12 5.85 6.68 -22.79
CA THR A 12 5.52 5.54 -23.67
C THR A 12 4.72 6.05 -24.86
N CYS A 13 5.17 5.68 -26.06
CA CYS A 13 4.47 5.89 -27.31
C CYS A 13 4.56 4.58 -28.11
N GLY A 14 3.62 3.66 -27.89
CA GLY A 14 3.80 2.24 -28.25
C GLY A 14 4.81 1.55 -27.33
N ASP A 15 5.60 0.61 -27.85
CA ASP A 15 6.61 -0.17 -27.09
C ASP A 15 7.91 0.62 -26.79
N PHE A 16 7.99 1.89 -27.18
CA PHE A 16 9.21 2.68 -27.02
C PHE A 16 9.21 3.50 -25.73
N LEU A 17 10.28 3.34 -24.95
CA LEU A 17 10.61 4.13 -23.78
C LEU A 17 11.42 5.37 -24.20
N LEU A 18 10.78 6.53 -24.15
CA LEU A 18 11.46 7.81 -24.40
C LEU A 18 11.82 8.46 -23.07
N ASN A 19 13.11 8.59 -22.77
CA ASN A 19 13.63 9.42 -21.69
C ASN A 19 13.82 10.86 -22.20
N ILE A 20 12.84 11.73 -21.98
CA ILE A 20 12.94 13.11 -22.46
C ILE A 20 13.80 13.94 -21.51
N ARG A 21 15.06 14.20 -21.87
CA ARG A 21 15.89 15.24 -21.24
C ARG A 21 15.56 16.60 -21.84
N ILE A 22 14.89 17.47 -21.09
CA ILE A 22 14.56 18.83 -21.56
C ILE A 22 15.71 19.78 -21.24
N VAL A 23 16.28 20.39 -22.28
CA VAL A 23 17.33 21.43 -22.20
C VAL A 23 16.66 22.81 -22.11
N GLN A 24 17.06 23.61 -21.11
CA GLN A 24 16.51 24.95 -20.85
C GLN A 24 16.88 25.98 -21.94
N ILE A 25 15.92 26.82 -22.33
CA ILE A 25 16.14 28.05 -23.13
C ILE A 25 15.40 29.22 -22.44
N HIS A 26 15.97 30.42 -22.38
CA HIS A 26 15.47 31.58 -21.60
C HIS A 26 14.44 32.51 -22.30
N ARG A 27 13.64 33.21 -21.47
CA ARG A 27 12.72 34.39 -21.63
C ARG A 27 11.25 34.24 -22.13
N LYS A 28 10.34 34.96 -21.43
CA LYS A 28 8.83 34.97 -21.38
C LYS A 28 8.18 33.75 -20.71
N LYS A 29 6.97 33.89 -20.14
CA LYS A 29 6.21 32.77 -19.52
C LYS A 29 6.14 31.62 -20.53
N LYS A 30 6.95 30.58 -20.34
CA LYS A 30 7.10 29.53 -21.34
C LYS A 30 6.06 28.46 -21.10
N ARG A 31 5.20 28.22 -22.09
CA ARG A 31 4.42 26.98 -22.13
C ARG A 31 5.31 25.94 -22.78
N LEU A 32 5.54 24.85 -22.05
CA LEU A 32 6.25 23.68 -22.54
C LEU A 32 5.20 22.61 -22.81
N GLU A 33 4.88 22.38 -24.07
CA GLU A 33 3.84 21.41 -24.44
C GLU A 33 4.47 20.05 -24.75
N LEU A 34 4.00 19.00 -24.10
CA LEU A 34 4.43 17.62 -24.38
C LEU A 34 3.77 17.11 -25.66
N PRO A 35 4.41 16.29 -26.52
CA PRO A 35 3.79 15.78 -27.75
C PRO A 35 2.40 15.12 -27.56
N ASN A 36 1.51 15.28 -28.54
CA ASN A 36 0.14 14.71 -28.51
C ASN A 36 0.08 13.17 -28.57
N CYS A 37 1.14 12.51 -29.04
CA CYS A 37 1.21 11.06 -29.17
C CYS A 37 1.49 10.32 -27.86
N ILE A 38 1.68 11.05 -26.76
CA ILE A 38 2.04 10.45 -25.47
C ILE A 38 0.77 10.01 -24.73
N GLU A 39 0.65 8.71 -24.48
CA GLU A 39 -0.46 8.15 -23.69
C GLU A 39 -0.16 8.15 -22.19
N ASP A 40 1.08 7.83 -21.78
CA ASP A 40 1.47 7.79 -20.37
C ASP A 40 2.61 8.76 -20.06
N ILE A 41 2.45 9.47 -18.95
CA ILE A 41 3.43 10.44 -18.46
C ILE A 41 3.75 10.13 -17.01
N VAL A 42 5.04 9.96 -16.73
CA VAL A 42 5.57 9.95 -15.36
C VAL A 42 6.56 11.10 -15.21
N LEU A 43 6.22 12.05 -14.35
CA LEU A 43 7.03 13.20 -13.98
C LEU A 43 7.52 12.98 -12.56
N GLU A 44 8.76 12.49 -12.42
CA GLU A 44 9.37 12.16 -11.14
C GLU A 44 10.52 13.13 -10.83
N HIS A 45 10.51 13.73 -9.64
CA HIS A 45 11.46 14.76 -9.21
C HIS A 45 11.61 15.95 -10.18
N VAL A 46 10.55 16.26 -10.92
CA VAL A 46 10.53 17.36 -11.89
C VAL A 46 10.35 18.70 -11.18
N SER A 47 11.24 19.65 -11.46
CA SER A 47 11.13 21.04 -10.99
C SER A 47 10.84 21.99 -12.15
N VAL A 48 9.56 22.33 -12.35
CA VAL A 48 9.14 23.33 -13.33
C VAL A 48 9.45 24.74 -12.78
N PRO A 49 10.21 25.58 -13.50
CA PRO A 49 10.47 26.96 -13.07
C PRO A 49 9.18 27.76 -12.85
N LYS A 50 9.18 28.74 -11.92
CA LYS A 50 7.99 29.54 -11.57
C LYS A 50 7.31 30.23 -12.76
N ASP A 51 8.10 30.64 -13.76
CA ASP A 51 7.62 31.31 -14.97
C ASP A 51 7.37 30.33 -16.13
N THR A 52 7.26 29.04 -15.87
CA THR A 52 7.03 27.99 -16.87
C THR A 52 5.79 27.19 -16.50
N LEU A 53 5.02 26.81 -17.51
CA LEU A 53 3.87 25.92 -17.39
C LEU A 53 4.12 24.69 -18.24
N LEU A 54 4.17 23.51 -17.61
CA LEU A 54 4.24 22.25 -18.34
C LEU A 54 2.83 21.82 -18.73
N VAL A 55 2.54 21.83 -20.03
CA VAL A 55 1.22 21.50 -20.57
C VAL A 55 1.22 20.04 -21.03
N VAL A 56 0.36 19.23 -20.42
CA VAL A 56 0.11 17.85 -20.82
C VAL A 56 -0.95 17.85 -21.92
N ASN A 57 -0.62 17.22 -23.04
CA ASN A 57 -1.44 17.24 -24.23
C ASN A 57 -2.61 16.24 -24.19
N GLY A 58 -3.56 16.42 -25.12
CA GLY A 58 -4.89 15.81 -24.99
C GLY A 58 -4.98 14.29 -25.21
N GLY A 59 -3.95 13.67 -25.78
CA GLY A 59 -3.89 12.22 -26.00
C GLY A 59 -3.56 11.42 -24.73
N CYS A 60 -3.10 12.08 -23.66
CA CYS A 60 -2.67 11.40 -22.46
C CYS A 60 -3.85 10.73 -21.71
N ARG A 61 -3.60 9.55 -21.17
CA ARG A 61 -4.56 8.73 -20.42
C ARG A 61 -4.09 8.44 -19.01
N ASN A 62 -2.78 8.37 -18.77
CA ASN A 62 -2.23 8.11 -17.45
C ASN A 62 -1.18 9.16 -17.11
N VAL A 63 -1.38 9.86 -15.98
CA VAL A 63 -0.46 10.90 -15.51
C VAL A 63 -0.02 10.56 -14.09
N ALA A 64 1.29 10.52 -13.88
CA ALA A 64 1.91 10.43 -12.57
C ALA A 64 2.81 11.65 -12.34
N ILE A 65 2.57 12.39 -11.27
CA ILE A 65 3.38 13.50 -10.81
C ILE A 65 3.89 13.13 -9.42
N ILE A 66 5.19 12.85 -9.32
CA ILE A 66 5.84 12.24 -8.16
C ILE A 66 6.99 13.15 -7.73
N PHE A 67 6.97 13.58 -6.46
CA PHE A 67 8.00 14.44 -5.83
C PHE A 67 8.40 15.66 -6.67
N SER A 68 7.44 16.18 -7.43
CA SER A 68 7.65 17.24 -8.41
C SER A 68 7.08 18.56 -7.91
N LYS A 69 7.58 19.68 -8.43
CA LYS A 69 7.18 21.05 -8.06
C LYS A 69 7.03 21.96 -9.26
N GLY A 70 6.23 23.01 -9.12
CA GLY A 70 5.94 23.99 -10.15
C GLY A 70 4.52 23.87 -10.72
N SER A 71 4.29 24.38 -11.94
CA SER A 71 2.96 24.46 -12.53
C SER A 71 2.76 23.45 -13.67
N PHE A 72 1.67 22.70 -13.59
CA PHE A 72 1.27 21.66 -14.53
C PHE A 72 -0.14 21.96 -15.05
N ASP A 73 -0.33 21.89 -16.36
CA ASP A 73 -1.63 22.11 -17.02
C ASP A 73 -2.11 20.79 -17.62
N LEU A 74 -3.09 20.16 -16.98
CA LEU A 74 -3.78 18.95 -17.43
C LEU A 74 -5.13 19.29 -18.08
N SER A 75 -5.45 20.57 -18.32
CA SER A 75 -6.75 21.01 -18.82
C SER A 75 -7.05 20.53 -20.25
N LYS A 76 -6.02 20.12 -21.02
CA LYS A 76 -6.20 19.55 -22.36
C LYS A 76 -6.47 18.05 -22.35
N VAL A 77 -6.25 17.34 -21.22
CA VAL A 77 -6.32 15.87 -21.13
C VAL A 77 -7.78 15.40 -21.10
N LYS A 78 -8.28 14.87 -22.21
CA LYS A 78 -9.72 14.57 -22.37
C LYS A 78 -10.16 13.24 -21.74
N GLN A 79 -9.25 12.28 -21.60
CA GLN A 79 -9.58 10.90 -21.19
C GLN A 79 -8.62 10.37 -20.12
N LEU A 80 -8.37 11.17 -19.08
CA LEU A 80 -7.53 10.75 -17.95
C LEU A 80 -8.19 9.56 -17.23
N ARG A 81 -7.55 8.37 -17.31
CA ARG A 81 -8.00 7.11 -16.71
C ARG A 81 -7.29 6.81 -15.40
N LYS A 82 -5.99 7.08 -15.30
CA LYS A 82 -5.20 6.90 -14.09
C LYS A 82 -4.51 8.20 -13.71
N PHE A 83 -4.62 8.57 -12.45
CA PHE A 83 -3.95 9.74 -11.92
C PHE A 83 -3.19 9.40 -10.64
N LYS A 84 -1.90 9.71 -10.62
CA LYS A 84 -1.02 9.54 -9.49
C LYS A 84 -0.41 10.88 -9.09
N LEU A 85 -0.61 11.30 -7.85
CA LEU A 85 -0.04 12.53 -7.31
C LEU A 85 0.60 12.27 -5.95
N LEU A 86 1.91 12.11 -5.97
CA LEU A 86 2.72 11.90 -4.77
C LEU A 86 3.60 13.12 -4.54
N ILE A 87 3.39 13.79 -3.41
CA ILE A 87 4.05 15.05 -3.08
C ILE A 87 4.67 14.91 -1.68
N THR A 88 5.85 15.50 -1.50
CA THR A 88 6.56 15.53 -0.22
C THR A 88 6.74 16.96 0.27
N GLY A 89 6.23 17.23 1.48
CA GLY A 89 6.36 18.52 2.14
C GLY A 89 5.53 19.63 1.49
N GLN A 90 5.81 20.88 1.86
CA GLN A 90 5.09 22.07 1.37
C GLN A 90 5.62 22.52 0.00
N SER A 91 5.79 21.61 -0.95
CA SER A 91 6.22 22.01 -2.29
C SER A 91 5.12 22.83 -2.96
N SER A 92 5.49 23.97 -3.55
CA SER A 92 4.58 24.76 -4.36
C SER A 92 4.27 24.02 -5.67
N ILE A 93 3.16 23.30 -5.66
CA ILE A 93 2.61 22.66 -6.85
C ILE A 93 1.31 23.35 -7.24
N ASN A 94 1.15 23.62 -8.53
CA ASN A 94 -0.09 24.11 -9.10
C ASN A 94 -0.49 23.18 -10.24
N ILE A 95 -1.69 22.62 -10.20
CA ILE A 95 -2.20 21.72 -11.23
C ILE A 95 -3.55 22.22 -11.70
N GLU A 96 -3.64 22.58 -12.97
CA GLU A 96 -4.91 22.86 -13.63
C GLU A 96 -5.51 21.54 -14.11
N PHE A 97 -6.68 21.18 -13.59
CA PHE A 97 -7.37 19.94 -13.92
C PHE A 97 -8.51 20.19 -14.93
N LEU A 98 -8.76 19.19 -15.78
CA LEU A 98 -10.05 19.03 -16.46
C LEU A 98 -11.01 18.21 -15.56
N ASP A 99 -12.17 17.85 -16.10
CA ASP A 99 -13.08 16.86 -15.54
C ASP A 99 -12.36 15.53 -15.23
N LEU A 100 -12.54 15.07 -13.99
CA LEU A 100 -11.93 13.85 -13.44
C LEU A 100 -12.93 12.68 -13.38
N THR A 101 -14.12 12.81 -13.98
CA THR A 101 -15.13 11.74 -14.03
C THR A 101 -14.65 10.46 -14.70
N ASN A 102 -13.68 10.53 -15.61
CA ASN A 102 -13.11 9.37 -16.30
C ASN A 102 -12.01 8.64 -15.51
N VAL A 103 -11.56 9.19 -14.37
CA VAL A 103 -10.49 8.60 -13.57
C VAL A 103 -10.98 7.34 -12.87
N ALA A 104 -10.47 6.19 -13.31
CA ALA A 104 -10.77 4.87 -12.78
C ALA A 104 -9.78 4.44 -11.68
N SER A 105 -8.55 4.96 -11.68
CA SER A 105 -7.53 4.70 -10.66
C SER A 105 -6.95 6.01 -10.13
N LEU A 106 -6.97 6.17 -8.82
CA LEU A 106 -6.46 7.35 -8.13
C LEU A 106 -5.44 6.94 -7.07
N GLU A 107 -4.23 7.45 -7.18
CA GLU A 107 -3.18 7.28 -6.17
C GLU A 107 -2.71 8.65 -5.70
N ILE A 108 -2.92 8.98 -4.42
CA ILE A 108 -2.64 10.32 -3.91
C ILE A 108 -2.01 10.30 -2.54
N SER A 109 -1.12 11.26 -2.29
CA SER A 109 -0.57 11.52 -0.97
C SER A 109 -1.13 12.78 -0.34
N TYR A 110 -1.28 12.76 0.98
CA TYR A 110 -1.54 13.92 1.79
C TYR A 110 -0.21 14.59 2.18
N ASP A 111 0.10 15.73 1.58
CA ASP A 111 1.32 16.52 1.81
C ASP A 111 1.09 17.71 2.77
N GLY A 112 -0.10 17.80 3.35
CA GLY A 112 -0.56 18.96 4.12
C GLY A 112 -1.40 19.94 3.29
N ASN A 113 -1.37 19.86 1.95
CA ASN A 113 -2.28 20.60 1.09
C ASN A 113 -3.65 19.90 1.06
N LYS A 114 -4.50 20.29 2.00
CA LYS A 114 -5.87 19.77 2.12
C LYS A 114 -6.67 20.01 0.84
N GLU A 115 -6.46 21.12 0.14
CA GLU A 115 -7.30 21.53 -0.98
C GLU A 115 -7.15 20.56 -2.15
N TYR A 116 -5.92 20.28 -2.61
CA TYR A 116 -5.71 19.32 -3.70
C TYR A 116 -6.18 17.91 -3.34
N PHE A 117 -5.81 17.45 -2.14
CA PHE A 117 -6.21 16.12 -1.68
C PHE A 117 -7.74 15.96 -1.67
N MET A 118 -8.46 16.94 -1.10
CA MET A 118 -9.92 16.93 -1.06
C MET A 118 -10.54 17.10 -2.45
N PHE A 119 -9.99 17.98 -3.28
CA PHE A 119 -10.47 18.20 -4.66
C PHE A 119 -10.44 16.90 -5.46
N LEU A 120 -9.32 16.18 -5.44
CA LEU A 120 -9.17 14.90 -6.15
C LEU A 120 -10.12 13.85 -5.61
N LEU A 121 -10.26 13.78 -4.28
CA LEU A 121 -11.23 12.86 -3.67
C LEU A 121 -12.69 13.24 -3.96
N LEU A 122 -13.04 14.50 -4.23
CA LEU A 122 -14.41 14.87 -4.55
C LEU A 122 -14.74 14.65 -6.03
N ASN A 123 -13.81 14.94 -6.93
CA ASN A 123 -14.08 14.98 -8.37
C ASN A 123 -13.84 13.63 -9.09
N CYS A 124 -13.04 12.73 -8.53
CA CYS A 124 -12.88 11.37 -9.07
C CYS A 124 -14.03 10.45 -8.65
N ILE A 125 -15.24 10.67 -9.19
CA ILE A 125 -16.48 10.00 -8.75
C ILE A 125 -16.62 8.54 -9.19
N ASN A 126 -16.05 8.17 -10.34
CA ASN A 126 -16.15 6.81 -10.93
C ASN A 126 -14.93 5.94 -10.62
N VAL A 127 -14.15 6.33 -9.62
CA VAL A 127 -12.92 5.64 -9.25
C VAL A 127 -13.21 4.23 -8.74
N LYS A 128 -12.48 3.24 -9.27
CA LYS A 128 -12.55 1.83 -8.88
C LYS A 128 -11.39 1.44 -7.98
N GLU A 129 -10.24 2.07 -8.16
CA GLU A 129 -9.02 1.83 -7.39
C GLU A 129 -8.55 3.12 -6.72
N VAL A 130 -8.39 3.09 -5.41
CA VAL A 130 -7.94 4.23 -4.61
C VAL A 130 -6.78 3.81 -3.72
N ILE A 131 -5.65 4.51 -3.84
CA ILE A 131 -4.49 4.35 -2.96
C ILE A 131 -4.23 5.69 -2.28
N LEU A 132 -4.28 5.69 -0.95
CA LEU A 132 -4.13 6.89 -0.13
C LEU A 132 -2.88 6.78 0.72
N TYR A 133 -2.00 7.77 0.62
CA TYR A 133 -0.82 7.91 1.47
C TYR A 133 -1.02 9.07 2.44
N ASN A 134 -0.76 8.85 3.72
CA ASN A 134 -0.71 9.94 4.70
C ASN A 134 0.59 10.72 4.62
N THR A 135 1.66 9.99 4.32
CA THR A 135 3.00 10.50 4.10
C THR A 135 3.68 9.54 3.15
N VAL A 136 4.34 10.08 2.13
CA VAL A 136 5.17 9.28 1.24
C VAL A 136 6.58 9.35 1.82
N CYS A 137 7.04 8.21 2.32
CA CYS A 137 8.46 8.01 2.52
C CYS A 137 8.96 7.34 1.25
N GLU A 138 10.10 7.79 0.72
CA GLU A 138 10.73 7.11 -0.41
C GLU A 138 10.92 5.62 -0.12
N LEU A 139 11.05 5.16 1.13
CA LEU A 139 11.07 3.73 1.46
C LEU A 139 9.72 3.01 1.32
N HIS A 140 8.58 3.71 1.46
CA HIS A 140 7.23 3.11 1.48
C HIS A 140 6.70 2.73 0.10
N ASP A 141 7.05 3.51 -0.92
CA ASP A 141 6.59 3.25 -2.29
C ASP A 141 7.23 2.00 -2.91
N TRP A 142 8.36 1.53 -2.38
CA TRP A 142 9.07 0.38 -2.93
C TRP A 142 8.47 -0.94 -2.45
N ILE A 143 8.08 -1.02 -1.16
CA ILE A 143 7.51 -2.24 -0.56
C ILE A 143 6.12 -2.57 -1.17
N GLY A 144 5.39 -1.54 -1.62
CA GLY A 144 4.12 -1.73 -2.34
C GLY A 144 4.29 -2.31 -3.75
N ARG A 145 5.37 -1.93 -4.45
CA ARG A 145 5.65 -2.41 -5.82
C ARG A 145 6.10 -3.87 -5.85
N ASP A 146 6.78 -4.33 -4.80
CA ASP A 146 7.39 -5.68 -4.75
C ASP A 146 6.37 -6.82 -4.60
N THR A 147 5.09 -6.54 -4.29
CA THR A 147 4.17 -7.61 -3.84
C THR A 147 2.83 -7.74 -4.53
N SER A 148 2.44 -6.90 -5.51
CA SER A 148 1.06 -7.05 -6.04
C SER A 148 0.71 -6.57 -7.45
N THR A 149 1.54 -5.82 -8.20
CA THR A 149 1.03 -5.19 -9.44
C THR A 149 1.96 -5.11 -10.64
N ILE A 150 3.23 -5.53 -10.56
CA ILE A 150 4.05 -5.64 -11.77
C ILE A 150 3.88 -7.07 -12.29
N PRO A 151 3.27 -7.29 -13.47
CA PRO A 151 3.40 -8.58 -14.12
C PRO A 151 4.89 -8.73 -14.46
N GLU A 152 5.59 -9.62 -13.76
CA GLU A 152 6.98 -10.01 -14.05
C GLU A 152 7.22 -10.41 -15.52
N LYS A 153 6.14 -10.62 -16.28
CA LYS A 153 6.15 -10.99 -17.70
C LYS A 153 6.57 -9.88 -18.66
N GLU A 154 6.66 -8.61 -18.25
CA GLU A 154 6.89 -7.49 -19.18
C GLU A 154 8.28 -6.83 -19.08
N MET A 155 9.09 -7.14 -18.06
CA MET A 155 10.44 -6.55 -17.91
C MET A 155 11.52 -7.57 -18.24
N ALA A 156 12.60 -7.13 -18.88
CA ALA A 156 13.73 -8.00 -19.13
C ALA A 156 14.47 -8.30 -17.80
N PRO A 157 15.03 -9.52 -17.60
CA PRO A 157 15.66 -9.91 -16.33
C PRO A 157 16.77 -8.98 -15.84
N TRP A 158 17.50 -8.33 -16.75
CA TRP A 158 18.57 -7.39 -16.42
C TRP A 158 18.04 -6.04 -15.93
N GLU A 159 16.89 -5.56 -16.45
CA GLU A 159 16.21 -4.36 -15.93
C GLU A 159 15.69 -4.59 -14.51
N LEU A 160 15.20 -5.80 -14.24
CA LEU A 160 14.78 -6.22 -12.91
C LEU A 160 15.97 -6.25 -11.94
N ASN A 161 17.14 -6.74 -12.40
CA ASN A 161 18.36 -6.81 -11.60
C ASN A 161 18.99 -5.43 -11.34
N GLU A 162 19.00 -4.54 -12.32
CA GLU A 162 19.43 -3.15 -12.14
C GLU A 162 18.48 -2.40 -11.20
N LEU A 163 17.17 -2.58 -11.36
CA LEU A 163 16.18 -2.05 -10.44
C LEU A 163 16.49 -2.54 -9.03
N ARG A 164 16.59 -3.87 -8.81
CA ARG A 164 16.97 -4.53 -7.53
C ARG A 164 18.28 -3.98 -6.96
N ALA A 165 19.30 -3.76 -7.78
CA ALA A 165 20.59 -3.22 -7.36
C ALA A 165 20.47 -1.76 -6.86
N MET A 166 19.68 -0.93 -7.56
CA MET A 166 19.37 0.42 -7.11
C MET A 166 18.55 0.41 -5.81
N ILE A 167 17.57 -0.50 -5.66
CA ILE A 167 16.80 -0.68 -4.40
C ILE A 167 17.76 -0.92 -3.24
N ASN A 168 18.66 -1.87 -3.39
CA ASN A 168 19.55 -2.33 -2.32
C ASN A 168 20.57 -1.28 -1.88
N GLN A 169 20.99 -0.37 -2.77
CA GLN A 169 21.92 0.70 -2.44
C GLN A 169 21.23 1.89 -1.73
N GLU A 170 20.04 2.29 -2.16
CA GLU A 170 19.34 3.45 -1.57
C GLU A 170 18.58 3.10 -0.27
N SER A 171 18.06 1.87 -0.14
CA SER A 171 17.28 1.45 1.03
C SER A 171 18.09 1.37 2.33
N CYS A 172 19.42 1.28 2.26
CA CYS A 172 20.26 0.97 3.41
C CYS A 172 20.74 2.18 4.24
N THR A 173 20.54 3.42 3.77
CA THR A 173 21.14 4.61 4.45
C THR A 173 20.14 5.70 4.86
N SER A 174 18.94 5.74 4.28
CA SER A 174 17.94 6.75 4.61
C SER A 174 16.99 6.26 5.71
N ARG A 175 17.28 6.54 6.99
CA ARG A 175 16.24 6.38 8.03
C ARG A 175 15.02 7.22 7.65
N CYS A 176 13.82 6.66 7.74
CA CYS A 176 12.61 7.46 7.57
C CYS A 176 12.65 8.65 8.53
N ARG A 177 12.65 9.86 7.96
CA ARG A 177 12.76 11.10 8.72
C ARG A 177 11.45 11.50 9.40
N SER A 178 10.39 10.70 9.29
CA SER A 178 9.03 11.11 9.66
C SER A 178 8.21 10.08 10.46
N PRO A 179 8.78 9.31 11.42
CA PRO A 179 7.98 8.37 12.23
C PRO A 179 6.87 9.06 13.05
N HIS A 180 7.00 10.37 13.28
CA HIS A 180 6.11 11.14 14.15
C HIS A 180 4.98 11.90 13.44
N VAL A 181 4.91 11.87 12.09
CA VAL A 181 3.88 12.61 11.33
C VAL A 181 2.83 11.65 10.76
N CYS A 182 2.41 10.66 11.54
CA CYS A 182 1.13 10.00 11.27
C CYS A 182 0.02 10.96 11.73
N PHE A 183 -0.61 11.67 10.79
CA PHE A 183 -1.81 12.44 11.09
C PHE A 183 -2.87 11.53 11.73
N LYS A 184 -3.37 11.96 12.89
CA LYS A 184 -4.23 11.15 13.77
C LYS A 184 -5.65 10.91 13.24
N ASP A 185 -6.05 11.57 12.15
CA ASP A 185 -7.47 11.59 11.75
C ASP A 185 -7.67 11.38 10.24
N PHE A 186 -7.65 10.11 9.82
CA PHE A 186 -8.09 9.70 8.48
C PHE A 186 -9.52 10.16 8.20
N SER A 187 -10.43 10.08 9.17
CA SER A 187 -11.85 10.44 9.00
C SER A 187 -12.02 11.90 8.60
N ALA A 188 -11.31 12.83 9.23
CA ALA A 188 -11.42 14.26 8.92
C ALA A 188 -10.89 14.64 7.52
N ARG A 189 -9.97 13.84 6.97
CA ARG A 189 -9.28 14.15 5.71
C ARG A 189 -9.76 13.33 4.52
N CYS A 190 -10.25 12.12 4.77
CA CYS A 190 -10.68 11.20 3.73
C CYS A 190 -12.19 11.00 3.68
N ASN A 191 -12.99 11.80 4.42
CA ASN A 191 -14.45 11.68 4.42
C ASN A 191 -15.09 11.56 3.02
N PRO A 192 -14.61 12.28 1.97
CA PRO A 192 -15.19 12.14 0.64
C PRO A 192 -15.17 10.72 0.06
N ILE A 193 -14.23 9.85 0.46
CA ILE A 193 -14.22 8.46 -0.03
C ILE A 193 -15.44 7.67 0.41
N PHE A 194 -16.09 8.12 1.49
CA PHE A 194 -17.26 7.49 2.06
C PHE A 194 -18.57 8.05 1.51
N CYS A 195 -18.59 8.86 0.44
CA CYS A 195 -19.85 9.19 -0.21
C CYS A 195 -20.51 7.94 -0.83
N TRP A 196 -21.81 8.02 -1.08
CA TRP A 196 -22.60 6.88 -1.54
C TRP A 196 -22.14 6.36 -2.90
N GLU A 197 -21.86 7.26 -3.83
CA GLU A 197 -21.38 6.97 -5.18
C GLU A 197 -20.09 6.17 -5.14
N LYS A 198 -19.12 6.61 -4.33
CA LYS A 198 -17.83 5.93 -4.18
C LYS A 198 -17.94 4.57 -3.49
N ARG A 199 -18.82 4.41 -2.51
CA ARG A 199 -19.07 3.11 -1.86
C ARG A 199 -19.53 2.02 -2.83
N LYS A 200 -20.20 2.42 -3.92
CA LYS A 200 -20.64 1.54 -5.01
C LYS A 200 -19.58 1.31 -6.07
N ASN A 201 -18.66 2.23 -6.25
CA ASN A 201 -17.70 2.18 -7.36
C ASN A 201 -16.35 1.59 -6.95
N ILE A 202 -15.85 1.91 -5.75
CA ILE A 202 -14.53 1.48 -5.29
C ILE A 202 -14.52 -0.03 -5.05
N GLN A 203 -13.62 -0.71 -5.76
CA GLN A 203 -13.37 -2.15 -5.69
C GLN A 203 -12.05 -2.47 -4.98
N ASN A 204 -11.05 -1.60 -5.13
CA ASN A 204 -9.73 -1.73 -4.51
C ASN A 204 -9.43 -0.47 -3.69
N LEU A 205 -9.14 -0.64 -2.40
CA LEU A 205 -8.78 0.45 -1.50
C LEU A 205 -7.49 0.11 -0.76
N SER A 206 -6.49 0.96 -0.89
CA SER A 206 -5.25 0.90 -0.12
C SER A 206 -5.10 2.14 0.75
N ILE A 207 -4.89 1.95 2.05
CA ILE A 207 -4.73 3.02 3.04
C ILE A 207 -3.35 2.86 3.68
N ILE A 208 -2.47 3.81 3.42
CA ILE A 208 -1.06 3.72 3.79
C ILE A 208 -0.70 4.87 4.74
N ALA A 209 -0.08 4.49 5.87
CA ALA A 209 0.43 5.37 6.91
C ALA A 209 -0.61 6.25 7.64
N PHE A 210 -1.89 5.88 7.60
CA PHE A 210 -2.95 6.56 8.34
C PHE A 210 -3.29 5.88 9.67
N GLN A 211 -3.63 6.68 10.68
CA GLN A 211 -4.35 6.19 11.84
C GLN A 211 -5.84 6.08 11.49
N ILE A 212 -6.39 4.87 11.61
CA ILE A 212 -7.79 4.59 11.32
C ILE A 212 -8.59 4.64 12.63
N SER A 213 -9.51 5.60 12.73
CA SER A 213 -10.42 5.75 13.89
C SER A 213 -11.51 4.68 13.87
N GLY A 214 -12.13 4.40 15.03
CA GLY A 214 -13.25 3.43 15.10
C GLY A 214 -14.43 3.85 14.19
N LYS A 215 -14.76 5.15 14.18
CA LYS A 215 -15.77 5.73 13.27
C LYS A 215 -15.44 5.46 11.80
N CYS A 216 -14.17 5.56 11.42
CA CYS A 216 -13.73 5.27 10.06
C CYS A 216 -13.90 3.78 9.73
N LEU A 217 -13.53 2.88 10.64
CA LEU A 217 -13.75 1.45 10.48
C LEU A 217 -15.24 1.14 10.28
N GLU A 218 -16.14 1.74 11.06
CA GLU A 218 -17.59 1.60 10.86
C GLU A 218 -18.07 2.03 9.46
N GLN A 219 -17.45 3.07 8.87
CA GLN A 219 -17.77 3.47 7.50
C GLN A 219 -17.24 2.48 6.45
N LEU A 220 -16.12 1.79 6.71
CA LEU A 220 -15.60 0.78 5.79
C LEU A 220 -16.65 -0.30 5.51
N ARG A 221 -17.43 -0.72 6.51
CA ARG A 221 -18.50 -1.72 6.35
C ARG A 221 -19.54 -1.35 5.28
N LYS A 222 -19.68 -0.06 4.96
CA LYS A 222 -20.68 0.48 4.04
C LYS A 222 -20.27 0.41 2.57
N PHE A 223 -19.03 0.03 2.26
CA PHE A 223 -18.66 -0.25 0.87
C PHE A 223 -19.36 -1.51 0.39
N VAL A 224 -20.09 -1.41 -0.72
CA VAL A 224 -20.84 -2.55 -1.27
C VAL A 224 -20.05 -3.29 -2.34
N SER A 225 -19.12 -2.62 -3.02
CA SER A 225 -18.34 -3.18 -4.13
C SER A 225 -16.87 -3.47 -3.80
N LEU A 226 -16.42 -3.20 -2.57
CA LEU A 226 -15.02 -3.35 -2.19
C LEU A 226 -14.64 -4.82 -2.11
N LYS A 227 -13.78 -5.26 -3.04
CA LYS A 227 -13.26 -6.62 -3.14
C LYS A 227 -11.89 -6.76 -2.49
N THR A 228 -11.07 -5.72 -2.54
CA THR A 228 -9.70 -5.73 -2.02
C THR A 228 -9.48 -4.55 -1.10
N LEU A 229 -9.01 -4.83 0.11
CA LEU A 229 -8.63 -3.84 1.11
C LEU A 229 -7.19 -4.10 1.55
N SER A 230 -6.34 -3.08 1.45
CA SER A 230 -4.99 -3.08 1.99
C SER A 230 -4.85 -1.94 2.99
N ILE A 231 -4.38 -2.23 4.20
CA ILE A 231 -4.10 -1.23 5.21
C ILE A 231 -2.66 -1.43 5.68
N MET A 232 -1.84 -0.41 5.46
CA MET A 232 -0.50 -0.33 6.00
C MET A 232 -0.47 0.73 7.10
N ALA A 233 -0.46 0.33 8.37
CA ALA A 233 -0.59 1.25 9.51
C ALA A 233 0.38 0.90 10.65
N GLN A 234 0.69 1.85 11.52
CA GLN A 234 1.51 1.58 12.71
C GLN A 234 0.80 0.61 13.66
N ASN A 235 -0.52 0.77 13.78
CA ASN A 235 -1.36 -0.03 14.66
C ASN A 235 -2.69 -0.32 13.98
N ILE A 236 -3.24 -1.49 14.28
CA ILE A 236 -4.55 -1.94 13.80
C ILE A 236 -5.47 -2.17 14.99
N GLN A 237 -6.71 -1.70 14.89
CA GLN A 237 -7.71 -1.95 15.92
C GLN A 237 -8.09 -3.44 15.93
N LYS A 238 -8.23 -4.00 17.13
CA LYS A 238 -8.43 -5.44 17.33
C LYS A 238 -9.76 -5.94 16.73
N ASP A 239 -10.74 -5.06 16.61
CA ASP A 239 -12.09 -5.28 16.08
C ASP A 239 -12.22 -4.98 14.57
N ILE A 240 -11.11 -4.75 13.85
CA ILE A 240 -11.12 -4.42 12.42
C ILE A 240 -11.96 -5.39 11.57
N PHE A 241 -11.91 -6.68 11.88
CA PHE A 241 -12.68 -7.70 11.20
C PHE A 241 -14.17 -7.66 11.50
N TYR A 242 -14.67 -6.88 12.45
CA TYR A 242 -16.12 -6.62 12.57
C TYR A 242 -16.58 -5.49 11.65
N CYS A 243 -15.64 -4.70 11.16
CA CYS A 243 -15.87 -3.48 10.40
C CYS A 243 -15.64 -3.61 8.90
N LEU A 244 -15.08 -4.71 8.37
CA LEU A 244 -14.87 -4.81 6.91
C LEU A 244 -16.20 -5.06 6.15
N PRO A 245 -16.28 -4.69 4.86
CA PRO A 245 -17.38 -5.05 3.95
C PRO A 245 -17.68 -6.54 3.85
N PHE A 246 -18.92 -6.88 3.49
CA PHE A 246 -19.32 -8.25 3.16
C PHE A 246 -18.83 -8.72 1.79
N SER A 247 -18.60 -7.79 0.84
CA SER A 247 -18.10 -8.10 -0.50
C SER A 247 -16.59 -8.31 -0.57
N LEU A 248 -15.90 -8.17 0.57
CA LEU A 248 -14.45 -8.25 0.62
C LEU A 248 -13.97 -9.68 0.39
N VAL A 249 -13.09 -9.85 -0.58
CA VAL A 249 -12.46 -11.12 -0.97
C VAL A 249 -11.00 -11.19 -0.49
N ASN A 250 -10.29 -10.07 -0.60
CA ASN A 250 -8.88 -9.94 -0.24
C ASN A 250 -8.69 -8.88 0.84
N CYS A 251 -8.01 -9.22 1.92
CA CYS A 251 -7.64 -8.29 2.98
C CYS A 251 -6.16 -8.39 3.29
N SER A 252 -5.45 -7.27 3.33
CA SER A 252 -4.04 -7.18 3.73
C SER A 252 -3.88 -6.16 4.85
N LEU A 253 -3.35 -6.58 6.01
CA LEU A 253 -3.05 -5.68 7.13
C LEU A 253 -1.55 -5.78 7.46
N MET A 254 -0.79 -4.81 7.00
CA MET A 254 0.67 -4.77 7.13
C MET A 254 1.10 -3.62 8.05
N PRO A 255 2.20 -3.75 8.79
CA PRO A 255 2.79 -2.61 9.46
C PRO A 255 3.50 -1.71 8.47
N ILE A 256 3.64 -0.44 8.86
CA ILE A 256 4.57 0.47 8.21
C ILE A 256 6.00 0.02 8.53
N GLN A 257 6.77 -0.42 7.54
CA GLN A 257 8.10 -1.00 7.76
C GLN A 257 9.18 0.05 8.08
N CYS A 258 9.02 1.31 7.65
CA CYS A 258 10.05 2.33 7.88
C CYS A 258 10.14 2.79 9.34
N ASN A 259 9.05 2.60 10.08
CA ASN A 259 9.06 2.78 11.51
C ASN A 259 9.55 1.44 11.99
N ALA A 260 10.76 1.39 12.57
CA ALA A 260 11.04 0.32 13.51
C ALA A 260 9.85 0.33 14.46
N ILE A 261 8.91 -0.61 14.27
CA ILE A 261 7.80 -0.78 15.17
C ILE A 261 8.54 -1.03 16.47
N LEU A 262 8.56 -0.04 17.35
CA LEU A 262 9.02 -0.28 18.68
C LEU A 262 8.03 -1.32 19.15
N GLU A 263 8.51 -2.56 19.32
CA GLU A 263 7.72 -3.71 19.79
C GLU A 263 6.89 -3.33 21.04
N ARG A 264 7.29 -2.25 21.71
CA ARG A 264 6.63 -1.55 22.82
C ARG A 264 5.26 -0.94 22.51
N ASP A 265 4.92 -0.55 21.28
CA ASP A 265 3.68 0.19 20.97
C ASP A 265 2.48 -0.69 20.59
N VAL A 266 2.64 -2.02 20.62
CA VAL A 266 1.50 -2.96 20.68
C VAL A 266 0.93 -2.96 22.12
N VAL A 267 0.75 -1.78 22.71
CA VAL A 267 0.21 -1.61 24.06
C VAL A 267 -1.23 -2.11 24.07
N GLU A 268 -1.51 -2.95 25.05
CA GLU A 268 -2.80 -3.56 25.33
C GLU A 268 -3.88 -2.49 25.55
N SER A 269 -4.62 -2.14 24.50
CA SER A 269 -5.83 -1.36 24.67
C SER A 269 -6.88 -2.21 25.39
N VAL A 270 -7.21 -1.81 26.61
CA VAL A 270 -8.19 -2.39 27.54
C VAL A 270 -9.41 -2.97 26.81
N GLN A 271 -9.80 -4.18 27.20
CA GLN A 271 -10.93 -4.92 26.64
C GLN A 271 -12.26 -4.21 26.92
N THR A 272 -12.83 -3.53 25.93
CA THR A 272 -14.27 -3.39 25.83
C THR A 272 -14.83 -4.70 25.26
N VAL A 273 -15.60 -5.40 26.10
CA VAL A 273 -16.32 -6.63 25.72
C VAL A 273 -17.44 -6.21 24.76
N PHE A 274 -17.19 -6.33 23.46
CA PHE A 274 -18.28 -6.24 22.49
C PHE A 274 -19.07 -7.54 22.51
N GLY A 275 -20.39 -7.42 22.56
CA GLY A 275 -21.32 -8.54 22.47
C GLY A 275 -21.06 -9.37 21.20
N VAL A 276 -21.32 -10.67 21.31
CA VAL A 276 -21.10 -11.70 20.30
C VAL A 276 -21.88 -11.39 19.01
N VAL A 277 -21.31 -10.59 18.11
CA VAL A 277 -21.88 -10.35 16.78
C VAL A 277 -21.29 -11.36 15.82
N SER A 278 -22.17 -12.21 15.28
CA SER A 278 -21.82 -13.43 14.55
C SER A 278 -20.86 -13.20 13.38
N SER A 279 -19.79 -13.99 13.40
CA SER A 279 -18.64 -14.11 12.51
C SER A 279 -18.93 -14.68 11.10
N LYS A 280 -20.15 -14.55 10.57
CA LYS A 280 -20.52 -15.11 9.25
C LYS A 280 -20.01 -14.24 8.09
N ARG A 281 -18.69 -14.16 7.93
CA ARG A 281 -18.03 -13.49 6.80
C ARG A 281 -17.62 -14.52 5.74
N ARG A 282 -18.60 -15.02 5.02
CA ARG A 282 -18.46 -16.16 4.08
C ARG A 282 -17.64 -15.88 2.82
N HIS A 283 -17.22 -14.64 2.57
CA HIS A 283 -16.62 -14.24 1.29
C HIS A 283 -15.14 -13.88 1.37
N LEU A 284 -14.57 -13.70 2.57
CA LEU A 284 -13.15 -13.40 2.70
C LEU A 284 -12.35 -14.67 2.38
N LYS A 285 -11.64 -14.66 1.26
CA LYS A 285 -10.87 -15.81 0.78
C LYS A 285 -9.39 -15.69 1.13
N ASN A 286 -8.82 -14.52 0.86
CA ASN A 286 -7.39 -14.29 1.00
C ASN A 286 -7.14 -13.27 2.11
N LEU A 287 -6.36 -13.67 3.09
CA LEU A 287 -6.00 -12.84 4.23
C LEU A 287 -4.49 -12.79 4.35
N LYS A 288 -3.93 -11.58 4.31
CA LYS A 288 -2.50 -11.32 4.45
C LYS A 288 -2.26 -10.47 5.70
N LEU A 289 -1.47 -10.98 6.65
CA LEU A 289 -1.27 -10.34 7.94
C LEU A 289 0.20 -10.37 8.34
N HIS A 290 0.65 -9.32 9.02
CA HIS A 290 1.88 -9.42 9.78
C HIS A 290 1.64 -10.20 11.07
N TYR A 291 2.60 -11.05 11.44
CA TYR A 291 2.48 -11.95 12.57
C TYR A 291 2.05 -11.25 13.87
N LEU A 292 2.61 -10.08 14.19
CA LEU A 292 2.22 -9.33 15.39
C LEU A 292 0.76 -8.84 15.35
N PHE A 293 0.25 -8.46 14.18
CA PHE A 293 -1.15 -8.08 14.04
C PHE A 293 -2.07 -9.30 14.15
N PHE A 294 -1.66 -10.43 13.56
CA PHE A 294 -2.39 -11.69 13.69
C PHE A 294 -2.57 -12.09 15.16
N VAL A 295 -1.48 -12.16 15.93
CA VAL A 295 -1.53 -12.48 17.37
C VAL A 295 -2.44 -11.51 18.12
N LYS A 296 -2.26 -10.19 17.91
CA LYS A 296 -3.09 -9.17 18.58
C LYS A 296 -4.58 -9.34 18.30
N ILE A 297 -4.95 -9.57 17.04
CA ILE A 297 -6.34 -9.74 16.60
C ILE A 297 -6.91 -11.05 17.15
N ALA A 298 -6.15 -12.14 17.05
CA ALA A 298 -6.60 -13.45 17.51
C ALA A 298 -6.90 -13.48 19.02
N ARG A 299 -6.09 -12.78 19.82
CA ARG A 299 -6.34 -12.58 21.27
C ARG A 299 -7.67 -11.87 21.57
N SER A 300 -8.18 -11.08 20.63
CA SER A 300 -9.47 -10.40 20.75
C SER A 300 -10.64 -11.19 20.17
N MET A 301 -10.42 -12.44 19.76
CA MET A 301 -11.44 -13.34 19.20
C MET A 301 -12.16 -12.75 17.98
N SER A 302 -11.46 -11.92 17.20
CA SER A 302 -12.05 -11.22 16.04
C SER A 302 -11.64 -11.79 14.69
N LEU A 303 -10.86 -12.89 14.66
CA LEU A 303 -10.51 -13.54 13.41
C LEU A 303 -11.75 -14.08 12.68
N PRO A 304 -11.74 -14.10 11.34
CA PRO A 304 -12.75 -14.85 10.58
C PRO A 304 -12.69 -16.34 10.94
N GLU A 305 -13.82 -17.04 10.77
CA GLU A 305 -13.89 -18.48 11.10
C GLU A 305 -13.08 -19.34 10.14
N GLU A 306 -13.05 -18.94 8.87
CA GLU A 306 -12.40 -19.68 7.79
C GLU A 306 -11.88 -18.70 6.73
N VAL A 307 -10.73 -19.02 6.14
CA VAL A 307 -10.18 -18.40 4.94
C VAL A 307 -9.57 -19.46 4.02
N ASP A 308 -9.58 -19.22 2.71
CA ASP A 308 -8.96 -20.12 1.73
C ASP A 308 -7.43 -20.04 1.83
N VAL A 309 -6.89 -18.82 1.88
CA VAL A 309 -5.45 -18.55 1.95
C VAL A 309 -5.14 -17.58 3.08
N LEU A 310 -4.23 -17.97 3.97
CA LEU A 310 -3.64 -17.10 4.98
C LEU A 310 -2.16 -16.90 4.68
N GLU A 311 -1.78 -15.67 4.37
CA GLU A 311 -0.38 -15.24 4.22
C GLU A 311 0.08 -14.55 5.51
N ILE A 312 1.13 -15.08 6.15
CA ILE A 312 1.74 -14.50 7.34
C ILE A 312 3.10 -13.91 6.99
N MET A 313 3.25 -12.61 7.19
CA MET A 313 4.55 -11.94 7.18
C MET A 313 5.22 -12.13 8.54
N PRO A 314 6.36 -12.86 8.62
CA PRO A 314 6.98 -13.17 9.91
C PRO A 314 7.58 -11.95 10.59
N SER A 315 7.85 -12.07 11.89
CA SER A 315 8.51 -11.05 12.70
C SER A 315 9.80 -11.59 13.32
N ALA A 316 10.80 -10.74 13.51
CA ALA A 316 12.09 -11.17 14.07
C ALA A 316 11.99 -11.78 15.47
N LYS A 317 10.90 -11.52 16.20
CA LYS A 317 10.65 -12.08 17.52
C LYS A 317 9.28 -12.75 17.60
N HIS A 318 9.23 -13.79 18.40
CA HIS A 318 7.99 -14.39 18.85
C HIS A 318 7.61 -13.77 20.19
N PRO A 319 6.42 -13.17 20.33
CA PRO A 319 5.94 -12.81 21.65
C PRO A 319 5.66 -14.11 22.41
N ASP A 320 6.15 -14.23 23.65
CA ASP A 320 5.78 -15.33 24.53
C ASP A 320 4.28 -15.25 24.81
N CYS A 321 3.52 -16.21 24.29
CA CYS A 321 2.07 -16.23 24.40
C CYS A 321 1.60 -17.64 24.79
N ASN A 322 1.37 -17.86 26.08
CA ASN A 322 0.60 -19.03 26.54
C ASN A 322 -0.86 -18.61 26.66
N LEU A 323 -1.59 -18.56 25.54
CA LEU A 323 -3.00 -18.19 25.54
C LEU A 323 -3.85 -19.33 24.97
N LEU A 324 -4.81 -19.79 25.78
CA LEU A 324 -5.83 -20.73 25.33
C LEU A 324 -6.84 -19.99 24.47
N ILE A 325 -6.83 -20.28 23.17
CA ILE A 325 -7.80 -19.73 22.23
C ILE A 325 -8.90 -20.77 22.02
N PRO A 326 -10.15 -20.46 22.39
CA PRO A 326 -11.25 -21.41 22.35
C PRO A 326 -11.66 -21.75 20.91
N LYS A 327 -11.36 -20.89 19.93
CA LYS A 327 -11.73 -21.09 18.53
C LYS A 327 -10.57 -20.74 17.60
N LYS A 328 -10.04 -21.78 16.95
CA LYS A 328 -9.00 -21.65 15.94
C LYS A 328 -9.63 -21.30 14.58
N ILE A 329 -8.92 -20.50 13.77
CA ILE A 329 -9.31 -20.20 12.39
C ILE A 329 -9.05 -21.43 11.51
N LYS A 330 -9.99 -21.74 10.61
CA LYS A 330 -9.78 -22.75 9.57
C LYS A 330 -9.09 -22.12 8.37
N VAL A 331 -8.03 -22.77 7.89
CA VAL A 331 -7.21 -22.26 6.79
C VAL A 331 -6.95 -23.41 5.86
N ARG A 332 -7.28 -23.26 4.57
CA ARG A 332 -6.97 -24.31 3.59
C ARG A 332 -5.50 -24.29 3.17
N LYS A 333 -4.93 -23.10 2.93
CA LYS A 333 -3.53 -22.90 2.54
C LYS A 333 -2.87 -21.85 3.44
N LEU A 334 -1.78 -22.22 4.08
CA LEU A 334 -0.95 -21.31 4.88
C LEU A 334 0.33 -20.97 4.11
N VAL A 335 0.62 -19.69 3.95
CA VAL A 335 1.84 -19.21 3.31
C VAL A 335 2.60 -18.34 4.29
N ILE A 336 3.80 -18.77 4.66
CA ILE A 336 4.74 -17.96 5.43
C ILE A 336 5.58 -17.18 4.43
N MET A 337 5.44 -15.85 4.46
CA MET A 337 6.10 -14.98 3.50
C MET A 337 7.59 -14.83 3.78
N GLN A 338 8.34 -14.44 2.75
CA GLN A 338 9.73 -14.07 2.87
C GLN A 338 9.89 -12.89 3.82
N VAL A 339 10.86 -13.01 4.73
CA VAL A 339 11.29 -11.89 5.58
C VAL A 339 12.26 -11.01 4.81
N ASN A 340 12.20 -9.69 5.04
CA ASN A 340 13.21 -8.79 4.47
C ASN A 340 14.61 -9.13 5.01
N ARG A 341 15.66 -8.72 4.29
CA ARG A 341 17.06 -9.02 4.63
C ARG A 341 17.44 -8.59 6.06
N GLU A 342 16.87 -7.48 6.54
CA GLU A 342 17.17 -6.98 7.88
C GLU A 342 16.60 -7.91 8.97
N ILE A 343 15.35 -8.34 8.82
CA ILE A 343 14.69 -9.30 9.71
C ILE A 343 15.39 -10.66 9.62
N TRP A 344 15.74 -11.10 8.41
CA TRP A 344 16.52 -12.32 8.19
C TRP A 344 17.82 -12.31 9.01
N VAL A 345 18.63 -11.25 8.87
CA VAL A 345 19.88 -11.10 9.62
C VAL A 345 19.65 -11.10 11.14
N LYS A 346 18.52 -10.57 11.62
CA LYS A 346 18.18 -10.61 13.05
C LYS A 346 17.82 -12.02 13.51
N ILE A 347 17.06 -12.77 12.71
CA ILE A 347 16.68 -14.16 13.02
C ILE A 347 17.93 -15.04 13.07
N CYS A 348 18.78 -14.99 12.05
CA CYS A 348 19.99 -15.82 11.96
C CYS A 348 21.05 -15.51 13.04
N LYS A 349 20.92 -14.42 13.79
CA LYS A 349 21.77 -14.14 14.96
C LYS A 349 21.37 -14.90 16.21
N THR A 350 20.14 -15.41 16.26
CA THR A 350 19.55 -16.03 17.46
C THR A 350 19.11 -17.46 17.20
N TRP A 351 18.72 -17.79 15.97
CA TRP A 351 18.13 -19.06 15.58
C TRP A 351 18.70 -19.56 14.26
N GLU A 352 18.75 -20.87 14.07
CA GLU A 352 18.78 -21.45 12.74
C GLU A 352 17.44 -21.16 12.03
N ILE A 353 17.45 -21.01 10.71
CA ILE A 353 16.24 -20.56 10.00
C ILE A 353 15.13 -21.62 10.03
N GLU A 354 15.52 -22.89 9.94
CA GLU A 354 14.64 -24.04 10.04
C GLU A 354 13.98 -24.11 11.43
N GLU A 355 14.77 -23.88 12.49
CA GLU A 355 14.28 -23.82 13.87
C GLU A 355 13.29 -22.66 14.04
N TYR A 356 13.62 -21.47 13.53
CA TYR A 356 12.74 -20.30 13.57
C TYR A 356 11.38 -20.59 12.92
N TYR A 357 11.36 -21.15 11.71
CA TYR A 357 10.09 -21.45 11.02
C TYR A 357 9.30 -22.56 11.73
N SER A 358 9.99 -23.57 12.27
CA SER A 358 9.35 -24.63 13.06
C SER A 358 8.66 -24.06 14.31
N GLN A 359 9.33 -23.15 15.03
CA GLN A 359 8.75 -22.46 16.17
C GLN A 359 7.59 -21.56 15.78
N LEU A 360 7.71 -20.81 14.68
CA LEU A 360 6.61 -20.00 14.17
C LEU A 360 5.37 -20.85 13.87
N LEU A 361 5.53 -22.00 13.22
CA LEU A 361 4.42 -22.91 12.92
C LEU A 361 3.81 -23.51 14.19
N ASN A 362 4.63 -23.91 15.17
CA ASN A 362 4.17 -24.35 16.49
C ASN A 362 3.37 -23.27 17.23
N LEU A 363 3.76 -22.00 17.11
CA LEU A 363 2.99 -20.90 17.68
C LEU A 363 1.69 -20.67 16.92
N LEU A 364 1.73 -20.70 15.59
CA LEU A 364 0.54 -20.55 14.75
C LEU A 364 -0.48 -21.66 14.96
N SER A 365 -0.07 -22.87 15.33
CA SER A 365 -0.99 -23.99 15.62
C SER A 365 -1.89 -23.72 16.83
N GLN A 366 -1.54 -22.77 17.70
CA GLN A 366 -2.42 -22.32 18.79
C GLN A 366 -3.63 -21.53 18.26
N TYR A 367 -3.48 -20.87 17.12
CA TYR A 367 -4.46 -19.96 16.53
C TYR A 367 -5.19 -20.58 15.33
N ILE A 368 -4.54 -21.50 14.61
CA ILE A 368 -5.00 -22.10 13.35
C ILE A 368 -5.34 -23.57 13.57
N ASP A 369 -6.45 -24.01 13.01
CA ASP A 369 -6.84 -25.42 12.96
C ASP A 369 -6.00 -26.14 11.89
N PHE A 370 -4.83 -26.67 12.26
CA PHE A 370 -3.92 -27.34 11.32
C PHE A 370 -4.52 -28.61 10.69
N CYS A 371 -5.53 -29.23 11.33
CA CYS A 371 -6.30 -30.31 10.72
C CYS A 371 -7.05 -29.88 9.45
N SER A 372 -7.32 -28.57 9.31
CA SER A 372 -7.96 -28.00 8.11
C SER A 372 -6.97 -27.58 7.01
N VAL A 373 -5.67 -27.50 7.34
CA VAL A 373 -4.62 -27.04 6.44
C VAL A 373 -4.21 -28.16 5.49
N LYS A 374 -4.33 -27.90 4.18
CA LYS A 374 -3.94 -28.84 3.12
C LYS A 374 -2.53 -28.59 2.59
N GLU A 375 -2.04 -27.36 2.74
CA GLU A 375 -0.77 -26.94 2.16
C GLU A 375 -0.14 -25.85 3.05
N ILE A 376 1.13 -26.04 3.41
CA ILE A 376 1.98 -25.02 4.04
C ILE A 376 3.13 -24.72 3.08
N LYS A 377 3.29 -23.44 2.74
CA LYS A 377 4.42 -22.96 1.95
C LYS A 377 5.23 -21.94 2.74
N ILE A 378 6.55 -22.05 2.69
CA ILE A 378 7.47 -21.03 3.18
C ILE A 378 8.17 -20.44 1.96
N LEU A 379 7.99 -19.14 1.76
CA LEU A 379 8.66 -18.39 0.71
C LEU A 379 9.98 -17.86 1.28
N ASN A 380 11.10 -18.30 0.72
CA ASN A 380 12.43 -17.85 1.12
C ASN A 380 13.25 -17.49 -0.12
N GLN A 381 13.40 -16.19 -0.37
CA GLN A 381 14.04 -15.67 -1.58
C GLN A 381 13.32 -16.21 -2.83
N ASP A 382 14.05 -16.94 -3.67
CA ASP A 382 13.53 -17.56 -4.89
C ASP A 382 13.15 -19.04 -4.69
N VAL A 383 13.20 -19.54 -3.44
CA VAL A 383 12.89 -20.93 -3.09
C VAL A 383 11.57 -21.00 -2.35
N GLU A 384 10.70 -21.88 -2.83
CA GLU A 384 9.47 -22.26 -2.16
C GLU A 384 9.68 -23.60 -1.45
N ILE A 385 9.58 -23.61 -0.12
CA ILE A 385 9.69 -24.82 0.69
C ILE A 385 8.28 -25.28 1.05
N SER A 386 7.93 -26.52 0.71
CA SER A 386 6.67 -27.15 1.11
C SER A 386 6.86 -27.90 2.44
N VAL A 387 5.95 -27.70 3.38
CA VAL A 387 5.97 -28.35 4.69
C VAL A 387 4.72 -29.21 4.87
N ASP A 388 4.85 -30.39 5.47
CA ASP A 388 3.71 -31.27 5.74
C ASP A 388 2.90 -30.74 6.94
N PRO A 389 1.61 -30.41 6.78
CA PRO A 389 0.78 -29.94 7.89
C PRO A 389 0.67 -30.93 9.06
N ARG A 390 0.89 -32.23 8.80
CA ARG A 390 0.76 -33.29 9.81
C ARG A 390 1.82 -33.24 10.90
N ASP A 391 2.94 -32.56 10.66
CA ASP A 391 4.03 -32.40 11.63
C ASP A 391 3.66 -31.44 12.78
N TYR A 392 2.51 -30.75 12.68
CA TYR A 392 2.07 -29.70 13.61
C TYR A 392 0.65 -29.92 14.18
N ASN A 393 0.10 -31.14 14.02
CA ASN A 393 -1.23 -31.52 14.51
C ASN A 393 -1.25 -32.07 15.92
#